data_AF-A0A969NKI7-F1
#
_entry.id   AF-A0A969NKI7-F1
#
_cell.length_a   1.000
_cell.length_b   1.000
_cell.length_c   1.000
_cell.angle_alpha   90.00
_cell.angle_beta   90.00
_cell.angle_gamma   90.00
#
_symmetry.space_group_name_H-M   'P 1'
#
loop_
_entity.id
_entity.type
_entity.pdbx_description
1 polymer ?
#
loop_
_entity_poly.entity_id
_entity_poly.type
_entity_poly.pdbx_seq_one_letter_code
_entity_poly.pdbx_strand_id
1 'polypeptide(L)'
;MKPNIDYIYVPKADINEGISSGTITKAALYFTKEYLFVLPFESLLVLLATTETRFNNIKEYVTDLNKQLPDLDTPSFHNLLLSMLKEERIYKISELEKFSIQVGVWIFGGMRLKKKGGPLQSINIQPKALREQLKMFYSL
;
A
#
# COMPACT_ATOMS: atom_id res chain seq x y z
N MET A 1 26.10 -6.70 -7.85
CA MET A 1 25.45 -6.06 -6.69
C MET A 1 24.01 -5.74 -7.07
N LYS A 2 23.02 -6.29 -6.37
CA LYS A 2 21.64 -5.81 -6.53
C LYS A 2 21.58 -4.41 -5.88
N PRO A 3 20.98 -3.40 -6.52
CA PRO A 3 20.82 -2.09 -5.89
C PRO A 3 20.15 -2.29 -4.52
N ASN A 4 20.62 -1.56 -3.50
CA ASN A 4 19.91 -1.45 -2.23
C ASN A 4 18.56 -0.79 -2.52
N ILE A 5 17.56 -1.61 -2.84
CA ILE A 5 16.18 -1.15 -2.97
C ILE A 5 15.72 -0.97 -1.53
N ASP A 6 15.80 0.25 -1.01
CA ASP A 6 15.38 0.57 0.36
C ASP A 6 13.84 0.62 0.49
N TYR A 7 13.15 0.79 -0.64
CA TYR A 7 11.70 0.75 -0.71
C TYR A 7 11.19 0.16 -2.03
N ILE A 8 10.00 -0.43 -2.00
CA ILE A 8 9.26 -0.85 -3.19
C ILE A 8 8.03 0.03 -3.34
N TYR A 9 7.90 0.65 -4.51
CA TYR A 9 6.72 1.44 -4.87
C TYR A 9 5.73 0.59 -5.66
N VAL A 10 4.46 0.65 -5.26
CA VAL A 10 3.33 0.08 -6.01
C VAL A 10 2.42 1.23 -6.43
N PRO A 11 2.36 1.59 -7.73
CA PRO A 11 1.63 2.78 -8.17
C PRO A 11 0.13 2.67 -7.99
N LYS A 12 -0.39 1.44 -8.02
CA LYS A 12 -1.81 1.17 -7.84
C LYS A 12 -2.02 -0.19 -7.21
N ALA A 13 -2.78 -0.21 -6.13
CA ALA A 13 -3.33 -1.39 -5.50
C ALA A 13 -4.79 -1.14 -5.12
N ASP A 14 -5.60 -2.20 -5.17
CA ASP A 14 -6.98 -2.16 -4.73
C ASP A 14 -7.07 -2.81 -3.34
N ILE A 15 -7.53 -2.06 -2.34
CA ILE A 15 -7.63 -2.48 -0.95
C ILE A 15 -9.10 -2.73 -0.64
N ASN A 16 -9.44 -3.97 -0.32
CA ASN A 16 -10.72 -4.29 0.30
C ASN A 16 -10.61 -4.02 1.80
N GLU A 17 -11.31 -2.98 2.25
CA GLU A 17 -11.32 -2.46 3.63
C GLU A 17 -12.12 -3.37 4.59
N GLY A 18 -12.65 -4.49 4.12
CA GLY A 18 -13.38 -5.48 4.91
C GLY A 18 -14.87 -5.59 4.56
N ILE A 19 -15.47 -6.72 4.93
CA ILE A 19 -16.87 -7.07 4.60
C ILE A 19 -17.87 -6.05 5.19
N SER A 20 -17.57 -5.47 6.35
CA SER A 20 -18.44 -4.50 7.03
C SER A 20 -18.49 -3.13 6.36
N SER A 21 -17.44 -2.73 5.64
CA SER A 21 -17.38 -1.42 4.98
C SER A 21 -17.87 -1.46 3.54
N GLY A 22 -17.84 -2.63 2.90
CA GLY A 22 -18.16 -2.77 1.48
C GLY A 22 -17.36 -1.81 0.60
N THR A 23 -16.17 -1.39 1.03
CA THR A 23 -15.40 -0.31 0.40
C THR A 23 -14.13 -0.87 -0.22
N ILE A 24 -13.90 -0.53 -1.48
CA ILE A 24 -12.63 -0.77 -2.18
C ILE A 24 -11.91 0.57 -2.33
N THR A 25 -10.75 0.68 -1.72
CA THR A 25 -9.89 1.86 -1.82
C THR A 25 -8.77 1.58 -2.79
N LYS A 26 -8.64 2.41 -3.83
CA LYS A 26 -7.48 2.41 -4.72
C LYS A 26 -6.41 3.32 -4.13
N ALA A 27 -5.21 2.78 -4.00
CA ALA A 27 -4.11 3.48 -3.35
C ALA A 27 -2.79 3.24 -4.07
N ALA A 28 -1.88 4.20 -3.93
CA ALA A 28 -0.47 3.99 -4.17
C ALA A 28 0.18 3.51 -2.86
N LEU A 29 1.11 2.56 -2.93
CA LEU A 29 1.74 1.97 -1.75
C LEU A 29 3.25 2.16 -1.79
N TYR A 30 3.82 2.47 -0.64
CA TYR A 30 5.27 2.44 -0.44
C TYR A 30 5.61 1.43 0.65
N PHE A 31 6.42 0.45 0.29
CA PHE A 31 6.89 -0.61 1.16
C PHE A 31 8.33 -0.32 1.56
N THR A 32 8.59 -0.13 2.85
CA THR A 32 9.93 -0.09 3.43
C THR A 32 10.12 -1.34 4.30
N LYS A 33 11.34 -1.59 4.79
CA LYS A 33 11.60 -2.75 5.66
C LYS A 33 10.74 -2.74 6.94
N GLU A 34 10.39 -1.56 7.44
CA GLU A 34 9.70 -1.39 8.71
C GLU A 34 8.22 -1.01 8.55
N TYR A 35 7.86 -0.33 7.46
CA TYR A 35 6.53 0.25 7.27
C TYR A 35 5.95 -0.04 5.89
N LEU A 36 4.62 -0.10 5.85
CA LEU A 36 3.82 0.03 4.65
C LEU A 36 3.01 1.33 4.76
N PHE A 37 3.16 2.20 3.77
CA PHE A 37 2.41 3.44 3.63
C PHE A 37 1.34 3.28 2.56
N VAL A 38 0.11 3.68 2.88
CA VAL A 38 -1.05 3.60 1.99
C VAL A 38 -1.50 5.01 1.63
N LEU A 39 -1.40 5.39 0.35
CA LEU A 39 -1.83 6.70 -0.15
C LEU A 39 -3.12 6.51 -0.97
N PRO A 40 -4.31 6.63 -0.35
CA PRO A 40 -5.58 6.43 -1.05
C PRO A 40 -5.86 7.59 -2.00
N PHE A 41 -6.28 7.31 -3.24
CA PHE A 41 -6.69 8.36 -4.19
C PHE A 41 -8.11 8.19 -4.74
N GLU A 42 -8.72 7.02 -4.56
CA GLU A 42 -10.09 6.74 -4.98
C GLU A 42 -10.71 5.73 -4.01
N SER A 43 -11.98 5.91 -3.65
CA SER A 43 -12.74 4.93 -2.88
C SER A 43 -14.05 4.60 -3.58
N LEU A 44 -14.38 3.32 -3.64
CA LEU A 44 -15.58 2.81 -4.27
C LEU A 44 -16.41 2.08 -3.22
N LEU A 45 -17.66 2.52 -3.03
CA LEU A 45 -18.64 1.88 -2.16
C LEU A 45 -19.37 0.81 -2.96
N VAL A 46 -19.02 -0.45 -2.73
CA VAL A 46 -19.55 -1.62 -3.44
C VAL A 46 -21.05 -1.83 -3.15
N LEU A 47 -21.52 -1.43 -1.96
CA LEU A 47 -22.94 -1.57 -1.56
C LEU A 47 -23.90 -0.62 -2.31
N LEU A 48 -23.41 0.49 -2.86
CA LEU A 48 -24.23 1.51 -3.53
C LEU A 48 -23.81 1.78 -4.99
N ALA A 49 -22.79 1.07 -5.49
CA ALA A 49 -22.17 1.30 -6.80
C ALA A 49 -21.78 2.78 -7.07
N THR A 50 -21.60 3.57 -6.00
CA THR A 50 -21.20 4.97 -6.08
C THR A 50 -19.69 5.08 -5.93
N THR A 51 -19.05 5.69 -6.93
CA THR A 51 -17.64 6.06 -6.88
C THR A 51 -17.53 7.39 -6.17
N GLU A 52 -16.90 7.43 -5.00
CA GLU A 52 -16.53 8.69 -4.36
C GLU A 52 -15.07 8.99 -4.67
N THR A 53 -14.84 9.84 -5.66
CA THR A 53 -13.51 10.41 -5.94
C THR A 53 -13.19 11.45 -4.87
N ARG A 54 -12.76 11.01 -3.69
CA ARG A 54 -12.49 11.91 -2.55
C ARG A 54 -11.22 12.75 -2.69
N PHE A 55 -10.34 12.45 -3.66
CA PHE A 55 -8.99 13.03 -3.67
C PHE A 55 -8.51 13.43 -5.07
N ASN A 56 -9.10 14.47 -5.66
CA ASN A 56 -8.65 15.02 -6.95
C ASN A 56 -7.16 15.44 -6.93
N ASN A 57 -6.60 15.79 -5.77
CA ASN A 57 -5.23 16.28 -5.63
C ASN A 57 -4.19 15.17 -5.30
N ILE A 58 -4.60 13.96 -4.89
CA ILE A 58 -3.62 12.92 -4.50
C ILE A 58 -2.88 12.34 -5.70
N LYS A 59 -3.48 12.30 -6.89
CA LYS A 59 -2.77 11.83 -8.11
C LYS A 59 -1.64 12.77 -8.52
N GLU A 60 -1.90 14.08 -8.51
CA GLU A 60 -0.90 15.12 -8.75
C GLU A 60 0.18 15.07 -7.67
N TYR A 61 -0.23 14.90 -6.41
CA TYR A 61 0.69 14.75 -5.29
C TYR A 61 1.57 13.50 -5.37
N VAL A 62 1.02 12.33 -5.72
CA VAL A 62 1.81 11.10 -5.95
C VAL A 62 2.79 11.30 -7.10
N THR A 63 2.39 12.06 -8.12
CA THR A 63 3.26 12.42 -9.25
C THR A 63 4.40 13.33 -8.80
N ASP A 64 4.14 14.33 -7.97
CA ASP A 64 5.16 15.25 -7.45
C ASP A 64 6.07 14.58 -6.42
N LEU A 65 5.54 13.73 -5.56
CA LEU A 65 6.31 12.91 -4.63
C LEU A 65 7.27 11.99 -5.41
N ASN A 66 6.78 11.34 -6.48
CA ASN A 66 7.61 10.52 -7.36
C ASN A 66 8.72 11.32 -8.08
N LYS A 67 8.54 12.62 -8.31
CA LYS A 67 9.60 13.49 -8.86
C LYS A 67 10.67 13.84 -7.83
N GLN A 68 10.31 13.90 -6.55
CA GLN A 68 11.22 14.25 -5.44
C GLN A 68 11.94 13.03 -4.85
N LEU A 69 11.37 11.84 -5.03
CA LEU A 69 11.95 10.56 -4.58
C LEU A 69 13.40 10.30 -5.00
N PRO A 70 13.86 10.64 -6.22
CA PRO A 70 15.25 10.41 -6.63
C PRO A 70 16.26 11.23 -5.83
N ASP A 71 15.82 12.36 -5.26
CA ASP A 71 16.68 13.33 -4.57
C ASP A 71 16.60 13.23 -3.04
N LEU A 72 15.66 12.44 -2.50
CA LEU A 72 15.48 12.22 -1.07
C LEU A 72 16.22 10.95 -0.63
N ASP A 73 17.01 11.06 0.45
CA ASP A 73 17.49 9.87 1.13
C ASP A 73 16.33 9.12 1.82
N THR A 74 16.51 7.80 1.99
CA THR A 74 15.50 6.91 2.58
C THR A 74 14.97 7.42 3.94
N PRO A 75 15.80 7.93 4.88
CA PRO A 75 15.33 8.48 6.14
C PRO A 75 14.44 9.72 5.98
N SER A 76 14.80 10.65 5.10
CA SER A 76 14.02 11.87 4.86
C SER A 76 12.69 11.55 4.22
N PHE A 77 12.68 10.61 3.27
CA PHE A 77 11.45 10.10 2.67
C PHE A 77 10.52 9.45 3.72
N HIS A 78 11.08 8.65 4.62
CA HIS A 78 10.34 8.02 5.70
C HIS A 78 9.69 9.07 6.63
N ASN A 79 10.48 10.03 7.12
CA ASN A 79 9.98 11.08 8.00
C ASN A 79 8.91 11.95 7.31
N LEU A 80 9.08 12.22 6.01
CA LEU A 80 8.09 12.93 5.21
C LEU A 80 6.75 12.17 5.22
N LEU A 81 6.75 10.88 4.87
CA LEU A 81 5.52 10.09 4.83
C LEU A 81 4.85 9.95 6.20
N LEU A 82 5.63 9.79 7.28
CA LEU A 82 5.10 9.75 8.65
C LEU A 82 4.43 11.07 9.05
N SER A 83 5.01 12.22 8.68
CA SER A 83 4.43 13.53 9.02
C SER A 83 3.16 13.85 8.23
N MET A 84 3.01 13.27 7.04
CA MET A 84 1.94 13.62 6.12
C MET A 84 0.74 12.67 6.18
N LEU A 85 0.96 11.40 6.49
CA LEU A 85 -0.10 10.40 6.52
C LEU A 85 -0.71 10.29 7.91
N LYS A 86 -2.04 10.15 7.94
CA LYS A 86 -2.73 9.74 9.17
C LYS A 86 -2.26 8.34 9.58
N GLU A 87 -2.17 8.11 10.89
CA GLU A 87 -1.72 6.84 11.47
C GLU A 87 -2.46 5.61 10.92
N GLU A 88 -3.75 5.75 10.61
CA GLU A 88 -4.57 4.70 10.00
C GLU A 88 -3.98 4.16 8.69
N ARG A 89 -3.29 5.03 7.92
CA ARG A 89 -2.68 4.74 6.62
C ARG A 89 -1.21 4.33 6.70
N ILE A 90 -0.67 4.24 7.91
CA ILE A 90 0.69 3.80 8.20
C ILE A 90 0.60 2.44 8.90
N TYR A 91 1.35 1.46 8.40
CA TYR A 91 1.35 0.09 8.91
C TYR A 91 2.77 -0.31 9.28
N LYS A 92 3.09 -0.38 10.58
CA LYS A 92 4.36 -0.90 11.04
C LYS A 92 4.35 -2.42 10.97
N ILE A 93 5.23 -3.00 10.15
CA ILE A 93 5.20 -4.42 9.78
C ILE A 93 5.31 -5.33 11.00
N SER A 94 6.15 -4.96 11.97
CA SER A 94 6.36 -5.74 13.21
C SER A 94 5.14 -5.79 14.14
N GLU A 95 4.15 -4.92 13.94
CA GLU A 95 2.97 -4.78 14.80
C GLU A 95 1.71 -5.37 14.16
N LEU A 96 1.82 -5.92 12.96
CA LEU A 96 0.70 -6.55 12.27
C LEU A 96 0.43 -7.95 12.84
N GLU A 97 -0.82 -8.21 13.21
CA GLU A 97 -1.29 -9.56 13.56
C GLU A 97 -1.20 -10.52 12.36
N LYS A 98 -1.36 -9.97 11.15
CA LYS A 98 -1.20 -10.72 9.91
C LYS A 98 -0.52 -9.84 8.89
N PHE A 99 0.52 -10.39 8.28
CA PHE A 99 1.18 -9.83 7.11
C PHE A 99 1.61 -10.99 6.22
N SER A 100 1.01 -11.12 5.05
CA SER A 100 1.28 -12.25 4.16
C SER A 100 1.12 -11.86 2.70
N ILE A 101 2.01 -12.37 1.85
CA ILE A 101 2.03 -12.12 0.42
C ILE A 101 1.84 -13.45 -0.31
N GLN A 102 0.76 -13.55 -1.09
CA GLN A 102 0.43 -14.72 -1.87
C GLN A 102 0.77 -14.46 -3.34
N VAL A 103 1.78 -15.17 -3.84
CA VAL A 103 2.16 -15.16 -5.26
C VAL A 103 1.25 -16.14 -6.00
N GLY A 104 0.07 -15.67 -6.40
CA GLY A 104 -0.89 -16.43 -7.21
C GLY A 104 -1.13 -15.81 -8.60
N VAL A 105 -1.87 -16.52 -9.44
CA VAL A 105 -2.28 -16.05 -10.77
C VAL A 105 -3.60 -15.27 -10.65
N TRP A 106 -3.68 -14.10 -11.29
CA TRP A 106 -4.89 -13.28 -11.42
C TRP A 106 -5.60 -12.99 -10.08
N ILE A 107 -6.71 -13.67 -9.77
CA ILE A 107 -7.54 -13.50 -8.57
C ILE A 107 -7.01 -14.23 -7.32
N PHE A 108 -6.05 -15.14 -7.47
CA PHE A 108 -5.49 -15.93 -6.36
C PHE A 108 -4.21 -15.31 -5.77
N GLY A 109 -3.77 -14.17 -6.31
CA GLY A 109 -2.57 -13.45 -5.86
C GLY A 109 -2.92 -12.12 -5.19
N GLY A 110 -2.20 -11.78 -4.13
CA GLY A 110 -2.43 -10.53 -3.39
C GLY A 110 -1.68 -10.50 -2.07
N MET A 111 -2.05 -9.55 -1.23
CA MET A 111 -1.50 -9.37 0.11
C MET A 111 -2.63 -9.30 1.12
N ARG A 112 -2.45 -9.90 2.30
CA ARG A 112 -3.39 -9.80 3.42
C ARG A 112 -2.68 -9.15 4.60
N LEU A 113 -3.33 -8.16 5.18
CA LEU A 113 -2.80 -7.44 6.33
C LEU A 113 -3.88 -7.22 7.40
N LYS A 114 -3.48 -7.24 8.67
CA LYS A 114 -4.38 -7.01 9.80
C LYS A 114 -3.63 -6.30 10.91
N LYS A 115 -4.08 -5.09 11.27
CA LYS A 115 -3.64 -4.39 12.49
C LYS A 115 -4.23 -5.07 13.72
N LYS A 116 -3.57 -4.93 14.87
CA LYS A 116 -4.07 -5.47 16.13
C LYS A 116 -5.48 -4.93 16.44
N GLY A 117 -6.44 -5.82 16.63
CA GLY A 117 -7.86 -5.46 16.84
C GLY A 117 -8.60 -4.86 15.63
N GLY A 118 -7.97 -4.75 14.47
CA GLY A 118 -8.58 -4.22 13.23
C GLY A 118 -9.15 -5.30 12.31
N PRO A 119 -9.90 -4.91 11.26
CA PRO A 119 -10.38 -5.85 10.25
C PRO A 119 -9.23 -6.40 9.41
N LEU A 120 -9.44 -7.60 8.85
CA LEU A 120 -8.54 -8.16 7.84
C LEU A 120 -8.74 -7.43 6.52
N GLN A 121 -7.70 -6.78 6.03
CA GLN A 121 -7.69 -6.10 4.74
C GLN A 121 -7.03 -7.00 3.69
N SER A 122 -7.62 -7.05 2.50
CA SER A 122 -7.06 -7.78 1.35
C SER A 122 -6.67 -6.78 0.27
N ILE A 123 -5.41 -6.81 -0.13
CA ILE A 123 -4.84 -5.92 -1.13
C ILE A 123 -4.52 -6.71 -2.40
N ASN A 124 -5.13 -6.29 -3.50
CA ASN A 124 -4.77 -6.76 -4.83
C ASN A 124 -3.58 -5.94 -5.35
N ILE A 125 -2.43 -6.61 -5.53
CA ILE A 125 -1.19 -6.02 -6.05
C ILE A 125 -0.87 -6.70 -7.37
N GLN A 126 -0.91 -6.01 -8.50
CA GLN A 126 -0.52 -6.53 -9.81
C GLN A 126 0.73 -5.77 -10.30
N PRO A 127 1.60 -6.37 -11.13
CA PRO A 127 1.54 -7.75 -11.65
C PRO A 127 2.16 -8.78 -10.68
N LYS A 128 2.15 -10.07 -11.07
CA LYS A 128 2.76 -11.17 -10.29
C LYS A 128 4.21 -10.90 -9.88
N ALA A 129 5.02 -10.37 -10.79
CA ALA A 129 6.43 -10.06 -10.53
C ALA A 129 6.63 -9.11 -9.34
N LEU A 130 5.72 -8.14 -9.16
CA LEU A 130 5.77 -7.20 -8.03
C LEU A 130 5.48 -7.92 -6.71
N ARG A 131 4.57 -8.90 -6.72
CA ARG A 131 4.31 -9.75 -5.54
C ARG A 131 5.51 -10.64 -5.20
N GLU A 132 6.19 -11.19 -6.22
CA GLU A 132 7.43 -11.96 -6.03
C GLU A 132 8.53 -11.08 -5.42
N GLN A 133 8.70 -9.87 -5.95
CA GLN A 133 9.66 -8.90 -5.42
C GLN A 133 9.36 -8.53 -3.97
N LEU A 134 8.10 -8.22 -3.62
CA LEU A 134 7.71 -7.91 -2.25
C LEU A 134 7.91 -9.10 -1.30
N LYS A 135 7.57 -10.31 -1.75
CA LYS A 135 7.78 -11.53 -0.96
C LYS A 135 9.27 -11.74 -0.65
N MET A 136 10.14 -11.55 -1.65
CA MET A 136 11.59 -11.58 -1.45
C MET A 136 12.09 -10.46 -0.54
N PHE A 137 11.55 -9.24 -0.68
CA PHE A 137 11.96 -8.07 0.09
C PHE A 137 11.74 -8.26 1.60
N TYR A 138 10.64 -8.89 2.00
CA TYR A 138 10.33 -9.21 3.39
C TYR A 138 10.77 -10.60 3.84
N SER A 139 11.41 -11.39 2.96
CA SER A 139 11.81 -12.78 3.24
C SER A 139 10.65 -13.67 3.74
N LEU A 140 9.48 -13.55 3.10
CA LEU A 140 8.26 -14.29 3.40
C LEU A 140 8.02 -15.49 2.45
#